data_AF-A0A060D9F0-F1
#
_entry.id   AF-A0A060D9F0-F1
#
_cell.length_a   1.000
_cell.length_b   1.000
_cell.length_c   1.000
_cell.angle_alpha   90.00
_cell.angle_beta   90.00
_cell.angle_gamma   90.00
#
_symmetry.space_group_name_H-M   'P 1'
#
loop_
_entity.id
_entity.type
_entity.pdbx_description
1 polymer ?
#
loop_
_entity_poly.entity_id
_entity_poly.type
_entity_poly.pdbx_seq_one_letter_code
_entity_poly.pdbx_strand_id
1 'polypeptide(L)'
;ENYTATFPDSGLTNFLHATFKGLSDLQMTNLASMRYFQYDASRGEVVYKTYAQGFPIFNVDQKGDVTVRYTQTSQEINFSNTNLTVPIPTNQPAQTLPATATVVNQLVAAGYRASQITDILIG
;
A
#
# COMPACT_ATOMS: atom_id res chain seq x y z
N GLU A 1 10.30 0.60 13.18
CA GLU A 1 10.26 0.45 14.66
C GLU A 1 9.82 -0.96 15.02
N ASN A 2 10.38 -1.53 16.09
CA ASN A 2 10.05 -2.89 16.54
C ASN A 2 9.48 -2.84 17.95
N TYR A 3 8.33 -3.49 18.14
CA TYR A 3 7.58 -3.56 19.38
C TYR A 3 7.50 -5.03 19.83
N THR A 4 7.46 -5.29 21.14
CA THR A 4 7.17 -6.65 21.62
C THR A 4 5.66 -6.88 21.51
N ALA A 5 5.25 -7.94 20.81
CA ALA A 5 3.84 -8.26 20.62
C ALA A 5 3.64 -9.77 20.41
N THR A 6 2.50 -10.30 20.85
CA THR A 6 2.06 -11.67 20.56
C THR A 6 1.40 -11.72 19.19
N PHE A 7 1.63 -12.79 18.43
CA PHE A 7 0.92 -13.00 17.17
C PHE A 7 -0.61 -12.97 17.40
N PRO A 8 -1.38 -12.20 16.60
CA PRO A 8 -2.82 -12.09 16.79
C PRO A 8 -3.52 -13.45 16.60
N ASP A 9 -4.58 -13.69 17.38
CA ASP A 9 -5.36 -14.94 17.37
C ASP A 9 -5.71 -15.41 15.94
N SER A 10 -5.75 -16.74 15.75
CA SER A 10 -5.86 -17.41 14.44
C SER A 10 -7.09 -16.94 13.64
N GLY A 11 -6.89 -15.95 12.77
CA GLY A 11 -7.89 -15.47 11.82
C GLY A 11 -7.41 -14.23 11.05
N LEU A 12 -7.62 -14.19 9.74
CA LEU A 12 -7.20 -13.07 8.87
C LEU A 12 -7.76 -11.72 9.37
N THR A 13 -9.02 -11.70 9.84
CA THR A 13 -9.65 -10.49 10.38
C THR A 13 -8.90 -9.95 11.61
N ASN A 14 -8.56 -10.84 12.56
CA ASN A 14 -7.82 -10.46 13.76
C ASN A 14 -6.42 -9.98 13.43
N PHE A 15 -5.77 -10.63 12.46
CA PHE A 15 -4.48 -10.19 11.93
C PHE A 15 -4.57 -8.78 11.31
N LEU A 16 -5.53 -8.54 10.42
CA LEU A 16 -5.72 -7.22 9.78
C LEU A 16 -6.09 -6.12 10.79
N HIS A 17 -6.90 -6.44 11.80
CA HIS A 17 -7.20 -5.51 12.89
C HIS A 17 -5.95 -5.19 13.71
N ALA A 18 -5.14 -6.19 14.05
CA ALA A 18 -3.91 -6.00 14.80
C ALA A 18 -2.87 -5.19 14.01
N THR A 19 -2.74 -5.41 12.71
CA THR A 19 -1.82 -4.61 11.88
C THR A 19 -2.30 -3.17 11.74
N PHE A 20 -3.62 -2.94 11.63
CA PHE A 20 -4.17 -1.59 11.55
C PHE A 20 -4.03 -0.84 12.88
N LYS A 21 -4.26 -1.53 14.01
CA LYS A 21 -3.99 -0.97 15.34
C LYS A 21 -2.52 -0.58 15.48
N GLY A 22 -1.62 -1.47 15.08
CA GLY A 22 -0.18 -1.21 15.09
C GLY A 22 0.20 0.06 14.33
N LEU A 23 -0.36 0.23 13.12
CA LEU A 23 -0.22 1.45 12.33
C LEU A 23 -0.74 2.68 13.09
N SER A 24 -1.90 2.59 13.75
CA SER A 24 -2.49 3.72 14.47
C SER A 24 -1.67 4.20 15.68
N ASP A 25 -0.90 3.29 16.29
CA ASP A 25 -0.06 3.60 17.45
C ASP A 25 1.17 4.48 17.08
N LEU A 26 1.53 4.57 15.79
CA LEU A 26 2.62 5.43 15.31
C LEU A 26 2.32 6.94 15.36
N GLN A 27 1.08 7.33 15.69
CA GLN A 27 0.63 8.75 15.75
C GLN A 27 1.01 9.57 14.50
N MET A 28 1.11 8.92 13.33
CA MET A 28 1.49 9.62 12.10
C MET A 28 0.42 10.64 11.73
N THR A 29 0.85 11.85 11.34
CA THR A 29 -0.05 12.97 10.99
C THR A 29 -0.95 12.70 9.80
N ASN A 30 -0.68 11.65 9.00
CA ASN A 30 -1.41 11.34 7.79
C ASN A 30 -2.14 9.98 7.78
N LEU A 31 -2.40 9.38 8.96
CA LEU A 31 -3.14 8.11 9.03
C LEU A 31 -4.51 8.14 8.35
N ALA A 32 -5.17 9.31 8.37
CA ALA A 32 -6.50 9.49 7.77
C ALA A 32 -6.54 9.23 6.26
N SER A 33 -5.42 9.36 5.55
CA SER A 33 -5.33 9.07 4.11
C SER A 33 -4.76 7.68 3.82
N MET A 34 -4.30 6.94 4.83
CA MET A 34 -3.76 5.60 4.65
C MET A 34 -4.85 4.54 4.59
N ARG A 35 -4.71 3.58 3.67
CA ARG A 35 -5.62 2.45 3.53
C ARG A 35 -4.83 1.16 3.37
N TYR A 36 -5.47 0.04 3.70
CA TYR A 36 -4.96 -1.28 3.33
C TYR A 36 -4.77 -1.34 1.82
N PHE A 37 -3.59 -1.80 1.38
CA PHE A 37 -3.28 -1.98 -0.03
C PHE A 37 -3.21 -3.45 -0.40
N GLN A 38 -2.37 -4.23 0.29
CA GLN A 38 -2.24 -5.67 0.05
C GLN A 38 -1.64 -6.41 1.26
N TYR A 39 -1.77 -7.74 1.23
CA TYR A 39 -1.01 -8.65 2.06
C TYR A 39 0.05 -9.34 1.20
N ASP A 40 1.33 -9.12 1.51
CA ASP A 40 2.42 -9.82 0.87
C ASP A 40 2.70 -11.12 1.66
N ALA A 41 2.17 -12.22 1.14
CA ALA A 41 2.32 -13.54 1.75
C ALA A 41 3.78 -14.04 1.76
N SER A 42 4.65 -13.55 0.85
CA SER A 42 6.06 -13.95 0.80
C SER A 42 6.86 -13.35 1.96
N ARG A 43 6.43 -12.19 2.46
CA ARG A 43 7.04 -11.47 3.58
C ARG A 43 6.23 -11.55 4.87
N GLY A 44 4.99 -12.04 4.79
CA GLY A 44 4.06 -12.09 5.92
C GLY A 44 3.67 -10.71 6.42
N GLU A 45 3.65 -9.70 5.55
CA GLU A 45 3.43 -8.29 5.92
C GLU A 45 2.17 -7.72 5.27
N VAL A 46 1.52 -6.80 5.99
CA VAL A 46 0.44 -5.97 5.44
C VAL A 46 1.03 -4.65 4.99
N VAL A 47 0.75 -4.27 3.75
CA VAL A 47 1.14 -2.99 3.17
C VAL A 47 -0.04 -2.03 3.27
N TYR A 48 0.21 -0.90 3.91
CA TYR A 48 -0.66 0.27 3.92
C TYR A 48 -0.06 1.36 3.04
N LYS A 49 -0.90 2.00 2.25
CA LYS A 49 -0.49 3.01 1.27
C LYS A 49 -1.27 4.30 1.48
N THR A 50 -0.67 5.44 1.19
CA THR A 50 -1.36 6.74 1.17
C THR A 50 -2.27 6.85 -0.05
N TYR A 51 -3.49 7.34 0.14
CA TYR A 51 -4.47 7.57 -0.91
C TYR A 51 -4.77 9.07 -1.06
N ALA A 52 -4.84 9.54 -2.29
CA ALA A 52 -5.36 10.86 -2.64
C ALA A 52 -6.61 10.70 -3.51
N GLN A 53 -7.72 11.34 -3.10
CA GLN A 53 -9.00 11.29 -3.83
C GLN A 53 -9.48 9.85 -4.15
N GLY A 54 -9.15 8.87 -3.32
CA GLY A 54 -9.55 7.48 -3.51
C GLY A 54 -8.56 6.63 -4.34
N PHE A 55 -7.47 7.21 -4.82
CA PHE A 55 -6.42 6.49 -5.56
C PHE A 55 -5.14 6.33 -4.73
N PRO A 56 -4.50 5.15 -4.75
CA PRO A 56 -3.21 4.93 -4.10
C PRO A 56 -2.11 5.76 -4.77
N ILE A 57 -1.21 6.36 -4.00
CA ILE A 57 -0.08 7.12 -4.57
C ILE A 57 1.10 6.17 -4.85
N PHE A 58 1.57 6.13 -6.09
CA PHE A 58 2.81 5.44 -6.46
C PHE A 58 4.02 6.39 -6.51
N ASN A 59 5.16 5.92 -6.01
CA ASN A 59 6.43 6.61 -6.18
C ASN A 59 7.59 5.61 -6.23
N VAL A 60 8.71 6.06 -6.81
CA VAL A 60 9.86 5.22 -7.16
C VAL A 60 10.55 4.60 -5.92
N ASP A 61 10.44 5.26 -4.76
CA ASP A 61 11.14 4.89 -3.52
C ASP A 61 10.22 4.27 -2.47
N GLN A 62 8.95 3.98 -2.80
CA GLN A 62 7.91 3.53 -1.85
C GLN A 62 7.76 4.46 -0.62
N LYS A 63 8.12 5.74 -0.76
CA LYS A 63 7.94 6.77 0.27
C LYS A 63 6.46 6.87 0.64
N GLY A 64 6.16 6.92 1.93
CA GLY A 64 4.78 6.97 2.43
C GLY A 64 4.04 5.63 2.47
N ASP A 65 4.64 4.53 2.03
CA ASP A 65 4.14 3.20 2.36
C ASP A 65 4.52 2.84 3.80
N VAL A 66 3.61 2.13 4.48
CA VAL A 66 3.88 1.54 5.79
C VAL A 66 3.64 0.05 5.70
N THR A 67 4.64 -0.74 6.10
CA THR A 67 4.48 -2.19 6.24
C THR A 67 4.36 -2.54 7.70
N VAL A 68 3.44 -3.44 8.03
CA VAL A 68 3.27 -3.99 9.38
C VAL A 68 3.39 -5.50 9.30
N ARG A 69 4.29 -6.06 10.10
CA ARG A 69 4.57 -7.50 10.16
C ARG A 69 4.59 -7.96 11.61
N TYR A 70 4.00 -9.12 11.88
CA TYR A 70 4.14 -9.78 13.18
C TYR A 70 5.06 -11.00 13.03
N THR A 71 6.07 -11.08 13.88
CA THR A 71 6.87 -12.27 14.12
C THR A 71 6.29 -13.04 15.31
N GLN A 72 6.94 -14.13 15.72
CA GLN A 72 6.52 -14.86 16.93
C GLN A 72 6.64 -14.02 18.21
N THR A 73 7.55 -13.05 18.23
CA THR A 73 7.92 -12.32 19.46
C THR A 73 7.88 -10.80 19.32
N SER A 74 7.65 -10.29 18.11
CA SER A 74 7.69 -8.86 17.83
C SER A 74 6.68 -8.45 16.77
N GLN A 75 6.30 -7.19 16.82
CA GLN A 75 5.67 -6.47 15.74
C GLN A 75 6.71 -5.53 15.13
N GLU A 76 6.84 -5.55 13.82
CA GLU A 76 7.72 -4.69 13.05
C GLU A 76 6.88 -3.76 12.20
N ILE A 77 7.18 -2.47 12.26
CA ILE A 77 6.55 -1.46 11.43
C ILE A 77 7.62 -0.69 10.68
N ASN A 78 7.64 -0.77 9.35
CA ASN A 78 8.57 -0.03 8.51
C ASN A 78 7.83 1.06 7.75
N PHE A 79 8.35 2.28 7.84
CA PHE A 79 7.79 3.46 7.17
C PHE A 79 8.91 4.43 6.80
N SER A 80 8.66 5.26 5.79
CA SER A 80 9.56 6.36 5.45
C SER A 80 9.35 7.55 6.38
N ASN A 81 10.42 8.17 6.86
CA ASN A 81 10.36 9.44 7.59
C ASN A 81 10.03 10.64 6.68
N THR A 82 9.81 10.42 5.38
CA THR A 82 9.44 11.45 4.43
C THR A 82 7.93 11.51 4.32
N ASN A 83 7.33 12.60 4.82
CA ASN A 83 5.93 12.89 4.56
C ASN A 83 5.75 13.28 3.08
N LEU A 84 4.89 12.55 2.37
CA LEU A 84 4.43 12.96 1.05
C LEU A 84 3.41 14.09 1.22
N THR A 85 3.88 15.34 1.20
CA THR A 85 3.00 16.47 0.90
C THR A 85 2.92 16.59 -0.62
N VAL A 86 1.95 15.92 -1.23
CA VAL A 86 1.62 16.13 -2.64
C VAL A 86 0.66 17.32 -2.70
N PRO A 87 1.10 18.51 -3.14
CA PRO A 87 0.14 19.54 -3.52
C PRO A 87 -0.67 18.98 -4.68
N ILE A 88 -1.98 18.82 -4.50
CA ILE A 88 -2.86 18.41 -5.59
C ILE A 88 -2.98 19.62 -6.53
N PRO A 89 -2.45 19.57 -7.76
CA PRO A 89 -2.56 20.70 -8.67
C PRO A 89 -4.02 20.82 -9.14
N THR A 90 -4.73 21.84 -8.66
CA THR A 90 -6.17 22.02 -8.92
C THR A 90 -6.48 22.63 -10.29
N ASN A 91 -5.47 23.09 -11.03
CA ASN A 91 -5.64 23.89 -12.25
C ASN A 91 -5.15 23.17 -13.52
N GLN A 92 -4.84 21.88 -13.43
CA GLN A 92 -4.42 21.09 -14.59
C GLN A 92 -5.67 20.68 -15.41
N PRO A 93 -5.60 20.69 -16.75
CA PRO A 93 -6.67 20.17 -17.57
C PRO A 93 -6.83 18.66 -17.34
N ALA A 94 -8.08 18.19 -17.33
CA ALA A 94 -8.39 16.77 -17.21
C ALA A 94 -7.63 15.96 -18.28
N GLN A 95 -7.04 14.84 -17.87
CA GLN A 95 -6.35 13.93 -18.76
C GLN A 95 -7.19 12.67 -18.96
N THR A 96 -7.27 12.20 -20.21
CA THR A 96 -7.93 10.93 -20.52
C THR A 96 -6.94 9.80 -20.34
N LEU A 97 -7.23 8.89 -19.41
CA LEU A 97 -6.44 7.68 -19.23
C LEU A 97 -6.73 6.68 -20.36
N PRO A 98 -5.72 5.89 -20.79
CA PRO A 98 -5.94 4.81 -21.74
C PRO A 98 -6.90 3.78 -21.13
N ALA A 99 -7.73 3.16 -21.97
CA ALA A 99 -8.53 2.02 -21.55
C ALA A 99 -7.64 0.87 -21.08
N THR A 100 -8.11 0.09 -20.12
CA THR A 100 -7.38 -1.08 -19.57
C THR A 100 -6.90 -2.03 -20.67
N ALA A 101 -7.72 -2.28 -21.71
CA ALA A 101 -7.34 -3.11 -22.84
C ALA A 101 -6.11 -2.59 -23.60
N THR A 102 -6.01 -1.26 -23.76
CA THR A 102 -4.84 -0.63 -24.39
C THR A 102 -3.59 -0.85 -23.55
N VAL A 103 -3.69 -0.71 -22.22
CA VAL A 103 -2.56 -0.94 -21.29
C VAL A 103 -2.14 -2.42 -21.31
N VAL A 104 -3.09 -3.35 -21.28
CA VAL A 104 -2.80 -4.79 -21.38
C VAL A 104 -2.09 -5.11 -22.70
N ASN A 105 -2.55 -4.56 -23.82
CA ASN A 105 -1.92 -4.78 -25.12
C ASN A 105 -0.48 -4.23 -25.17
N GLN A 106 -0.22 -3.08 -24.54
CA GLN A 106 1.13 -2.53 -24.41
C GLN A 106 2.05 -3.45 -23.59
N LEU A 107 1.55 -4.02 -22.47
CA LEU A 107 2.30 -4.98 -21.67
C LEU A 107 2.61 -6.27 -22.46
N VAL A 108 1.62 -6.79 -23.19
CA VAL A 108 1.82 -7.99 -24.04
C VAL A 108 2.83 -7.72 -25.15
N ALA A 109 2.75 -6.56 -25.82
CA ALA A 109 3.72 -6.14 -26.82
C ALA A 109 5.15 -5.99 -26.25
N ALA A 110 5.27 -5.63 -24.97
CA ALA A 110 6.54 -5.57 -24.25
C ALA A 110 7.06 -6.95 -23.76
N GLY A 111 6.33 -8.05 -24.03
CA GLY A 111 6.76 -9.41 -23.72
C GLY A 111 6.18 -10.01 -22.44
N TYR A 112 5.30 -9.30 -21.73
CA TYR A 112 4.58 -9.86 -20.58
C TYR A 112 3.49 -10.83 -21.06
N ARG A 113 3.27 -11.92 -20.33
CA ARG A 113 2.14 -12.83 -20.63
C ARG A 113 0.88 -12.28 -20.01
N ALA A 114 -0.18 -12.09 -20.81
CA ALA A 114 -1.47 -11.62 -20.32
C ALA A 114 -2.00 -12.46 -19.14
N SER A 115 -1.78 -13.78 -19.17
CA SER A 115 -2.18 -14.71 -18.10
C SER A 115 -1.44 -14.51 -16.76
N GLN A 116 -0.37 -13.72 -16.73
CA GLN A 116 0.40 -13.39 -15.52
C GLN A 116 0.06 -12.01 -14.97
N ILE A 117 -0.78 -11.23 -15.67
CA ILE A 117 -1.27 -9.95 -15.17
C ILE A 117 -2.40 -10.26 -14.17
N THR A 118 -2.14 -10.01 -12.90
CA THR A 118 -3.08 -10.35 -11.82
C THR A 118 -4.00 -9.19 -11.43
N ASP A 119 -3.56 -7.95 -11.65
CA ASP A 119 -4.33 -6.75 -11.30
C ASP A 119 -3.88 -5.54 -12.14
N ILE A 120 -4.80 -4.59 -12.35
CA ILE A 120 -4.55 -3.27 -12.94
C ILE A 120 -5.40 -2.25 -12.17
N LEU A 121 -4.73 -1.25 -11.60
CA LEU A 121 -5.39 -0.22 -10.81
C LEU A 121 -4.89 1.18 -11.22
N ILE A 122 -5.70 2.21 -10.94
CA ILE A 122 -5.37 3.61 -11.17
C ILE A 122 -4.75 4.19 -9.88
N GLY A 123 -3.66 4.95 -10.00
CA GLY A 123 -2.95 5.60 -8.88
C GLY A 123 -1.84 6.54 -9.31
#